data_AF-A0A0Q4LWA0-F1
#
_entry.id   AF-A0A0Q4LWA0-F1
#
_cell.length_a   1.000
_cell.length_b   1.000
_cell.length_c   1.000
_cell.angle_alpha   90.00
_cell.angle_beta   90.00
_cell.angle_gamma   90.00
#
_symmetry.space_group_name_H-M   'P 1'
#
loop_
_entity.id
_entity.type
_entity.pdbx_description
1 polymer ?
#
loop_
_entity_poly.entity_id
_entity_poly.type
_entity_poly.pdbx_seq_one_letter_code
_entity_poly.pdbx_strand_id
1 'polypeptide(L)' 'MTTIGTRIDETGTLVRDGGAFYLRRDRGGRYRLELHRTPVDEVEKRVRVVGTLVDADLVDADGIGPA' A
#
# COMPACT_ATOMS: atom_id res chain seq x y z
N MET A 1 4.04 -14.11 11.60
CA MET A 1 4.09 -14.70 10.26
C MET A 1 2.92 -14.13 9.49
N THR A 2 3.17 -13.25 8.54
CA THR A 2 2.16 -12.75 7.60
C THR A 2 1.95 -13.82 6.53
N THR A 3 0.73 -14.33 6.42
CA THR A 3 0.40 -15.36 5.43
C THR A 3 0.01 -14.68 4.12
N ILE A 4 0.59 -15.10 3.00
CA ILE A 4 0.17 -14.66 1.67
C ILE A 4 -1.32 -15.03 1.48
N GLY A 5 -2.11 -14.10 0.94
CA GLY A 5 -3.57 -14.18 0.87
C GLY A 5 -4.30 -13.52 2.05
N THR A 6 -3.58 -12.97 3.03
CA THR A 6 -4.21 -12.24 4.14
C THR A 6 -4.67 -10.86 3.66
N ARG A 7 -5.91 -10.50 3.95
CA ARG A 7 -6.41 -9.13 3.72
C ARG A 7 -5.76 -8.18 4.71
N ILE A 8 -5.18 -7.10 4.20
CA ILE A 8 -4.56 -6.06 5.01
C ILE A 8 -5.35 -4.77 4.95
N ASP A 9 -5.33 -4.06 6.06
CA ASP A 9 -5.92 -2.74 6.25
C ASP A 9 -4.88 -1.88 6.96
N GLU A 10 -4.11 -1.12 6.19
CA GLU A 10 -2.95 -0.39 6.72
C GLU A 10 -3.03 1.08 6.36
N THR A 11 -2.64 1.92 7.31
CA THR A 11 -2.53 3.37 7.14
C THR A 11 -1.06 3.78 7.05
N GLY A 12 -0.78 4.74 6.19
CA GLY A 12 0.56 5.22 5.96
C GLY A 12 0.66 6.30 4.89
N THR A 13 1.88 6.74 4.60
CA THR A 13 2.14 7.69 3.52
C THR A 13 2.35 6.95 2.21
N LEU A 14 1.59 7.30 1.18
CA LEU A 14 1.82 6.78 -0.16
C LEU A 14 3.05 7.48 -0.76
N VAL A 15 4.06 6.72 -1.15
CA VAL A 15 5.29 7.20 -1.76
C VAL A 15 5.40 6.61 -3.15
N ARG A 16 5.69 7.43 -4.15
CA ARG A 16 5.96 6.96 -5.50
C ARG A 16 7.45 7.07 -5.77
N ASP A 17 8.06 5.94 -6.14
CA ASP A 17 9.48 5.87 -6.46
C ASP A 17 9.69 5.01 -7.69
N GLY A 18 10.40 5.55 -8.70
CA GLY A 18 10.80 4.79 -9.91
C GLY A 18 9.64 4.18 -10.72
N GLY A 19 8.41 4.68 -10.58
CA GLY A 19 7.22 4.12 -11.23
C GLY A 19 6.48 3.05 -10.41
N ALA A 20 7.02 2.65 -9.26
CA ALA A 20 6.35 1.81 -8.28
C ALA A 20 5.73 2.65 -7.15
N PHE A 21 4.71 2.09 -6.50
CA PHE A 21 4.06 2.69 -5.35
C PHE A 21 4.46 1.94 -4.08
N TYR A 22 4.71 2.70 -3.03
CA TYR A 22 5.10 2.18 -1.73
C TYR A 22 4.22 2.81 -0.65
N LEU A 23 3.67 1.99 0.23
CA LEU A 23 3.05 2.45 1.45
C LEU A 23 4.10 2.48 2.56
N ARG A 24 4.46 3.67 3.02
CA ARG A 24 5.24 3.84 4.24
C ARG A 24 4.29 3.80 5.43
N ARG A 25 4.26 2.67 6.12
CA ARG A 25 3.33 2.43 7.24
C ARG A 25 3.66 3.31 8.43
N ASP A 26 2.66 3.81 9.13
CA ASP A 26 2.86 4.57 10.38
C ASP A 26 3.53 3.71 11.48
N ARG A 27 3.27 2.40 11.48
CA ARG A 27 3.87 1.43 12.42
C ARG A 27 5.34 1.09 12.10
N GLY A 28 5.89 1.64 11.01
CA GLY A 28 7.21 1.30 10.50
C GLY A 28 7.17 0.19 9.44
N GLY A 29 8.23 0.15 8.62
CA GLY A 29 8.30 -0.69 7.42
C GLY A 29 7.68 -0.04 6.19
N ARG A 30 7.78 -0.73 5.05
CA ARG A 30 7.22 -0.30 3.76
C ARG A 30 6.61 -1.50 3.06
N TYR A 31 5.47 -1.30 2.42
CA TYR A 31 4.92 -2.27 1.48
C TYR A 31 4.99 -1.72 0.08
N ARG A 32 5.40 -2.53 -0.88
CA ARG A 32 5.18 -2.25 -2.29
C ARG A 32 3.70 -2.48 -2.58
N LEU A 33 3.07 -1.53 -3.25
CA LEU A 33 1.68 -1.61 -3.66
C LEU A 33 1.63 -1.92 -5.15
N GLU A 34 0.91 -2.98 -5.49
CA GLU A 34 0.44 -3.22 -6.83
C GLU A 34 -0.95 -2.59 -6.96
N LEU A 35 -1.09 -1.65 -7.89
CA LEU A 35 -2.28 -0.85 -8.05
C LEU A 35 -2.86 -1.09 -9.43
N HIS A 36 -4.08 -1.60 -9.48
CA HIS A 36 -4.81 -1.80 -10.73
C HIS A 36 -5.28 -0.46 -11.35
N ARG A 37 -5.42 0.58 -10.52
CA ARG A 37 -5.64 1.98 -10.95
C ARG A 37 -4.67 2.88 -10.22
N THR A 38 -3.99 3.77 -10.94
CA THR A 38 -2.98 4.67 -10.38
C THR A 38 -3.64 5.88 -9.71
N PRO A 39 -3.67 5.98 -8.36
CA PRO A 39 -4.21 7.14 -7.66
C PRO A 39 -3.08 8.15 -7.47
N VAL A 40 -2.70 8.81 -8.56
CA VAL A 40 -1.59 9.79 -8.58
C VAL A 40 -1.84 10.99 -7.66
N ASP A 41 -3.11 11.33 -7.43
CA ASP A 41 -3.53 12.45 -6.55
C ASP A 41 -3.25 12.22 -5.06
N GLU A 42 -3.12 10.96 -4.65
CA GLU A 42 -2.93 10.59 -3.25
C GLU A 42 -1.46 10.33 -2.89
N VAL A 43 -0.55 10.56 -3.83
CA VAL A 43 0.90 10.40 -3.63
C VAL A 43 1.41 11.50 -2.70
N GLU A 44 2.37 11.13 -1.84
CA GLU A 44 2.91 11.92 -0.72
C GLU A 44 1.91 12.28 0.38
N LYS A 45 0.68 11.75 0.33
CA LYS A 45 -0.35 11.95 1.35
C LYS A 45 -0.50 10.73 2.26
N ARG A 46 -1.09 10.97 3.43
CA ARG A 46 -1.50 9.92 4.36
C ARG A 46 -2.79 9.29 3.84
N VAL A 47 -2.71 8.01 3.54
CA VAL A 47 -3.81 7.21 2.98
C VAL A 47 -4.03 5.95 3.80
N ARG A 48 -5.24 5.42 3.68
CA ARG A 48 -5.59 4.07 4.08
C ARG A 48 -5.58 3.18 2.85
N VAL A 49 -4.81 2.09 2.94
CA VAL A 49 -4.71 1.07 1.90
C VAL A 49 -5.40 -0.19 2.40
N VAL A 50 -6.37 -0.65 1.63
CA VAL A 50 -7.01 -1.95 1.81
C VAL A 50 -6.57 -2.83 0.65
N GLY A 51 -6.09 -4.02 0.95
CA GLY A 51 -5.56 -4.91 -0.07
C GLY A 51 -5.35 -6.34 0.43
N THR A 52 -4.69 -7.14 -0.38
CA THR A 52 -4.31 -8.51 -0.05
C THR A 52 -2.80 -8.64 -0.14
N LEU A 53 -2.18 -9.21 0.89
CA LEU A 53 -0.75 -9.50 0.87
C LEU A 53 -0.49 -10.63 -0.13
N VAL A 54 0.20 -10.34 -1.22
CA VAL A 54 0.49 -11.31 -2.29
C VAL A 54 1.95 -11.78 -2.28
N ASP A 55 2.84 -11.08 -1.58
CA ASP A 55 4.25 -11.48 -1.35
C ASP A 55 4.74 -10.96 0.02
N ALA A 56 6.01 -11.19 0.38
CA ALA A 56 6.59 -10.81 1.68
C ALA A 56 6.43 -9.32 2.00
N ASP A 57 6.58 -8.46 0.99
CA ASP A 57 6.41 -7.01 1.10
C ASP A 57 5.55 -6.43 -0.05
N LEU A 58 4.80 -7.28 -0.77
CA LEU A 58 3.93 -6.87 -1.88
C LEU A 58 2.47 -7.04 -1.51
N VAL A 59 1.71 -5.96 -1.71
CA VAL A 59 0.29 -5.90 -1.45
C VAL A 59 -0.41 -5.54 -2.75
N ASP A 60 -1.35 -6.38 -3.15
CA ASP A 60 -2.34 -6.02 -4.15
C ASP A 60 -3.37 -5.09 -3.50
N ALA A 61 -3.34 -3.82 -3.88
CA ALA A 61 -4.18 -2.79 -3.29
C ALA A 61 -5.53 -2.71 -4.02
N ASP A 62 -6.57 -3.20 -3.35
CA ASP A 62 -7.97 -3.20 -3.79
C ASP A 62 -8.54 -1.78 -3.77
N GLY A 63 -8.15 -0.98 -2.78
CA GLY A 63 -8.56 0.41 -2.64
C GLY A 63 -7.59 1.27 -1.85
N ILE A 64 -7.36 2.49 -2.36
CA ILE A 64 -6.66 3.57 -1.65
C ILE A 64 -7.64 4.71 -1.43
N GLY A 65 -7.70 5.22 -0.20
CA GLY A 65 -8.47 6.41 0.14
C GLY A 65 -7.81 7.23 1.24
N PRO A 66 -8.34 8.42 1.54
CA PRO A 66 -7.86 9.22 2.66
C PRO A 66 -7.99 8.46 3.99
N ALA A 67 -6.98 8.61 4.85
CA ALA A 67 -6.93 7.99 6.18
C ALA A 67 -7.84 8.70 7.20
#